data_AF-A0A963TPK4-F1
#
_entry.id   AF-A0A963TPK4-F1
#
_cell.length_a   1.000
_cell.length_b   1.000
_cell.length_c   1.000
_cell.angle_alpha   90.00
_cell.angle_beta   90.00
_cell.angle_gamma   90.00
#
_symmetry.space_group_name_H-M   'P 1'
#
loop_
_entity.id
_entity.type
_entity.pdbx_description
1 polymer ?
#
loop_
_entity_poly.entity_id
_entity_poly.type
_entity_poly.pdbx_seq_one_letter_code
_entity_poly.pdbx_strand_id
1 'polypeptide(L)'
;MAEWFIARRLRPAVVAYYAFARAADDIADTPSESGDWKVSKLDAMARDMQNSVPETLGGRLRAVLDSRRIPHSCALDLLVAFKRDAVNSAVTSLDDLSDYCRYSAAPVGRFLLALHNDYGHEPASDALCEALQILNHVQDCRSDLENMQRCYIPRIWLSEIDISLDDFGNDRNSTARQTLKTRMLDHAAACLFRAENLPRAIGDRRLAAQTNAILRLARRLEKKLRAGDPWQSRIALVPTDWVSAAASGFGTFLRH
;
A
#
# COMPACT_ATOMS: atom_id res chain seq x y z
N MET A 1 -3.33 -6.38 -13.06
CA MET A 1 -4.81 -6.51 -13.16
C MET A 1 -5.57 -5.18 -13.08
N ALA A 2 -4.96 -4.05 -12.68
CA ALA A 2 -5.65 -2.75 -12.55
C ALA A 2 -5.95 -2.02 -13.88
N GLU A 3 -5.33 -2.42 -14.99
CA GLU A 3 -5.33 -1.65 -16.25
C GLU A 3 -6.62 -1.74 -17.08
N TRP A 4 -7.46 -2.76 -16.84
CA TRP A 4 -8.63 -3.04 -17.68
C TRP A 4 -9.77 -2.04 -17.47
N PHE A 5 -9.84 -1.42 -16.30
CA PHE A 5 -10.97 -0.57 -15.90
C PHE A 5 -10.64 0.93 -15.87
N ILE A 6 -9.38 1.31 -16.11
CA ILE A 6 -8.98 2.71 -16.21
C ILE A 6 -9.28 3.23 -17.61
N ALA A 7 -10.08 4.30 -17.69
CA ALA A 7 -10.43 4.96 -18.94
C ALA A 7 -9.16 5.30 -19.73
N ARG A 8 -9.14 5.05 -21.05
CA ARG A 8 -7.95 5.24 -21.92
C ARG A 8 -7.27 6.60 -21.72
N ARG A 9 -8.07 7.66 -21.53
CA ARG A 9 -7.60 9.04 -21.29
C ARG A 9 -6.80 9.23 -19.99
N LEU A 10 -6.97 8.36 -19.00
CA LEU A 10 -6.33 8.44 -17.68
C LEU A 10 -5.06 7.60 -17.59
N ARG A 11 -4.90 6.60 -18.49
CA ARG A 11 -3.75 5.68 -18.49
C ARG A 11 -2.39 6.37 -18.51
N PRO A 12 -2.14 7.44 -19.31
CA PRO A 12 -0.83 8.10 -19.29
C PRO A 12 -0.46 8.65 -17.90
N ALA A 13 -1.44 9.17 -17.15
CA ALA A 13 -1.18 9.70 -15.82
C ALA A 13 -0.85 8.58 -14.83
N VAL A 14 -1.57 7.46 -14.91
CA VAL A 14 -1.33 6.27 -14.11
C VAL A 14 0.05 5.70 -14.40
N VAL A 15 0.41 5.57 -15.67
CA VAL A 15 1.74 5.08 -16.08
C VAL A 15 2.85 5.99 -15.53
N ALA A 16 2.72 7.31 -15.67
CA ALA A 16 3.71 8.25 -15.14
C ALA A 16 3.86 8.15 -13.61
N TYR A 17 2.74 8.04 -12.90
CA TYR A 17 2.72 7.90 -11.44
C TYR A 17 3.39 6.61 -10.98
N TYR A 18 3.00 5.46 -11.55
CA TYR A 18 3.59 4.18 -11.19
C TYR A 18 5.05 4.03 -11.64
N ALA A 19 5.46 4.67 -12.75
CA ALA A 19 6.87 4.72 -13.14
C ALA A 19 7.72 5.49 -12.13
N PHE A 20 7.22 6.60 -11.60
CA PHE A 20 7.89 7.34 -10.53
C PHE A 20 7.96 6.54 -9.23
N ALA A 21 6.83 5.98 -8.79
CA ALA A 21 6.76 5.16 -7.58
C ALA A 21 7.70 3.95 -7.67
N ARG A 22 7.71 3.25 -8.81
CA ARG A 22 8.58 2.09 -9.02
C ARG A 22 10.06 2.46 -9.01
N ALA A 23 10.43 3.57 -9.65
CA ALA A 23 11.83 4.03 -9.62
C ALA A 23 12.29 4.37 -8.20
N ALA A 24 11.43 4.96 -7.37
CA ALA A 24 11.75 5.25 -5.98
C ALA A 24 11.86 3.98 -5.11
N ASP A 25 10.96 3.01 -5.32
CA ASP A 25 11.00 1.68 -4.72
C ASP A 25 12.31 0.93 -5.07
N ASP A 26 12.67 0.90 -6.35
CA ASP A 26 13.91 0.29 -6.84
C ASP A 26 15.17 0.92 -6.19
N ILE A 27 15.16 2.25 -5.97
CA ILE A 27 16.24 2.94 -5.25
C ILE A 27 16.29 2.48 -3.79
N ALA A 28 15.16 2.44 -3.08
CA ALA A 28 15.11 2.05 -1.67
C ALA A 28 15.58 0.60 -1.46
N ASP A 29 15.31 -0.27 -2.44
CA ASP A 29 15.59 -1.70 -2.36
C ASP A 29 16.94 -2.11 -2.97
N THR A 30 17.74 -1.17 -3.49
CA THR A 30 19.06 -1.47 -4.05
C THR A 30 19.99 -2.09 -2.98
N PRO A 31 20.37 -3.38 -3.06
CA PRO A 31 21.02 -4.05 -1.92
C PRO A 31 22.45 -3.60 -1.64
N SER A 32 23.18 -3.15 -2.67
CA SER A 32 24.61 -2.81 -2.58
C SER A 32 24.90 -1.39 -2.10
N GLU A 33 23.86 -0.56 -1.95
CA GLU A 33 24.01 0.87 -1.66
C GLU A 33 23.67 1.20 -0.20
N SER A 34 24.34 2.20 0.37
CA SER A 34 24.08 2.64 1.74
C SER A 34 22.74 3.37 1.88
N GLY A 35 22.18 3.38 3.09
CA GLY A 35 20.97 4.14 3.39
C GLY A 35 21.10 5.63 3.02
N ASP A 36 22.23 6.25 3.32
CA ASP A 36 22.50 7.65 2.96
C ASP A 36 22.51 7.89 1.45
N TRP A 37 23.10 6.97 0.68
CA TRP A 37 23.07 7.06 -0.78
C TRP A 37 21.63 7.00 -1.29
N LYS A 38 20.84 6.04 -0.81
CA LYS A 38 19.44 5.85 -1.21
C LYS A 38 18.60 7.07 -0.87
N VAL A 39 18.72 7.58 0.35
CA VAL A 39 18.04 8.81 0.80
C VAL A 39 18.43 9.99 -0.08
N SER A 40 19.72 10.17 -0.41
CA SER A 40 20.16 11.26 -1.29
C SER A 40 19.56 11.19 -2.69
N LYS A 41 19.35 9.98 -3.24
CA LYS A 41 18.71 9.76 -4.54
C LYS A 41 17.21 10.05 -4.48
N LEU A 42 16.53 9.62 -3.43
CA LEU A 42 15.12 9.92 -3.20
C LEU A 42 14.89 11.43 -3.01
N ASP A 43 15.79 12.13 -2.29
CA ASP A 43 15.76 13.59 -2.16
C ASP A 43 16.06 14.31 -3.48
N ALA A 44 16.92 13.75 -4.34
CA ALA A 44 17.11 14.25 -5.70
C ALA A 44 15.81 14.12 -6.53
N MET A 45 15.14 12.96 -6.51
CA MET A 45 13.85 12.78 -7.18
C MET A 45 12.79 13.77 -6.70
N ALA A 46 12.73 14.03 -5.38
CA ALA A 46 11.83 15.03 -4.81
C ALA A 46 12.13 16.43 -5.33
N ARG A 47 13.41 16.85 -5.32
CA ARG A 47 13.85 18.16 -5.83
C ARG A 47 13.56 18.32 -7.32
N ASP A 48 13.81 17.28 -8.10
CA ASP A 48 13.53 17.26 -9.54
C ASP A 48 12.04 17.50 -9.83
N MET A 49 11.16 16.87 -9.05
CA MET A 49 9.71 17.08 -9.13
C MET A 49 9.29 18.48 -8.66
N GLN A 50 9.86 18.98 -7.57
CA GLN A 50 9.54 20.30 -7.02
C GLN A 50 9.98 21.43 -7.96
N ASN A 51 11.16 21.30 -8.55
CA ASN A 51 11.75 22.25 -9.50
C ASN A 51 11.26 22.04 -10.94
N SER A 52 10.39 21.05 -11.18
CA SER A 52 9.83 20.73 -12.49
C SER A 52 10.88 20.47 -13.57
N VAL A 53 11.94 19.72 -13.25
CA VAL A 53 13.07 19.44 -14.16
C VAL A 53 12.62 18.53 -15.31
N PRO A 54 12.43 19.03 -16.55
CA PRO A 54 11.59 18.35 -17.56
C PRO A 54 12.02 16.93 -17.96
N GLU A 55 13.33 16.65 -18.00
CA GLU A 55 13.88 15.38 -18.45
C GLU A 55 13.92 14.29 -17.37
N THR A 56 13.54 14.61 -16.15
CA THR A 56 13.54 13.68 -15.02
C THR A 56 12.19 12.99 -14.87
N LEU A 57 12.15 11.84 -14.19
CA LEU A 57 10.88 11.20 -13.83
C LEU A 57 10.02 12.13 -12.95
N GLY A 58 10.65 12.85 -12.01
CA GLY A 58 9.99 13.80 -11.14
C GLY A 58 9.33 14.95 -11.92
N GLY A 59 10.06 15.61 -12.82
CA GLY A 59 9.52 16.71 -13.62
C GLY A 59 8.45 16.26 -14.61
N ARG A 60 8.60 15.08 -15.25
CA ARG A 60 7.54 14.51 -16.09
C ARG A 60 6.26 14.23 -15.30
N LEU A 61 6.37 13.63 -14.11
CA LEU A 61 5.21 13.40 -13.26
C LEU A 61 4.59 14.72 -12.80
N ARG A 62 5.41 15.70 -12.40
CA ARG A 62 4.94 17.03 -12.01
C ARG A 62 4.07 17.68 -13.08
N ALA A 63 4.52 17.67 -14.34
CA ALA A 63 3.75 18.21 -15.46
C ALA A 63 2.38 17.51 -15.63
N VAL A 64 2.35 16.18 -15.46
CA VAL A 64 1.11 15.40 -15.49
C VAL A 64 0.16 15.80 -14.35
N LEU A 65 0.67 15.91 -13.12
CA LEU A 65 -0.14 16.27 -11.95
C LEU A 65 -0.69 17.70 -12.09
N ASP A 66 0.13 18.66 -12.53
CA ASP A 66 -0.26 20.06 -12.74
C ASP A 66 -1.37 20.18 -13.80
N SER A 67 -1.23 19.47 -14.93
CA SER A 67 -2.25 19.47 -16.00
C SER A 67 -3.62 18.96 -15.54
N ARG A 68 -3.66 18.21 -14.43
CA ARG A 68 -4.85 17.60 -13.86
C ARG A 68 -5.24 18.18 -12.49
N ARG A 69 -4.51 19.18 -11.99
CA ARG A 69 -4.70 19.78 -10.67
C ARG A 69 -4.67 18.74 -9.53
N ILE A 70 -3.83 17.72 -9.66
CA ILE A 70 -3.64 16.70 -8.63
C ILE A 70 -2.56 17.18 -7.64
N PRO A 71 -2.79 17.11 -6.32
CA PRO A 71 -1.79 17.51 -5.33
C PRO A 71 -0.48 16.72 -5.46
N HIS A 72 0.66 17.40 -5.41
CA HIS A 72 1.98 16.75 -5.52
C HIS A 72 2.28 15.82 -4.35
N SER A 73 1.66 16.06 -3.19
CA SER A 73 1.73 15.16 -2.04
C SER A 73 1.32 13.73 -2.38
N CYS A 74 0.43 13.53 -3.36
CA CYS A 74 0.08 12.20 -3.84
C CYS A 74 1.28 11.38 -4.33
N ALA A 75 2.38 12.02 -4.74
CA ALA A 75 3.62 11.35 -5.14
C ALA A 75 4.78 11.58 -4.16
N LEU A 76 4.94 12.81 -3.66
CA LEU A 76 6.03 13.15 -2.74
C LEU A 76 5.93 12.39 -1.41
N ASP A 77 4.71 12.09 -0.93
CA ASP A 77 4.52 11.36 0.32
C ASP A 77 5.06 9.93 0.23
N LEU A 78 5.03 9.28 -0.95
CA LEU A 78 5.63 7.95 -1.14
C LEU A 78 7.13 7.94 -0.82
N LEU A 79 7.85 9.01 -1.17
CA LEU A 79 9.28 9.12 -0.92
C LEU A 79 9.60 9.12 0.58
N VAL A 80 8.65 9.50 1.44
CA VAL A 80 8.85 9.43 2.90
C VAL A 80 8.93 7.97 3.36
N ALA A 81 8.02 7.11 2.89
CA ALA A 81 8.06 5.69 3.20
C ALA A 81 9.31 5.02 2.63
N PHE A 82 9.63 5.29 1.35
CA PHE A 82 10.84 4.73 0.73
C PHE A 82 12.12 5.16 1.44
N LYS A 83 12.18 6.38 1.99
CA LYS A 83 13.32 6.81 2.84
C LYS A 83 13.38 6.05 4.16
N ARG A 84 12.24 5.77 4.81
CA ARG A 84 12.20 4.93 6.01
C ARG A 84 12.70 3.51 5.71
N ASP A 85 12.26 2.96 4.60
CA ASP A 85 12.65 1.63 4.10
C ASP A 85 14.14 1.56 3.72
N ALA A 86 14.69 2.62 3.13
CA ALA A 86 16.09 2.74 2.74
C ALA A 86 17.06 2.66 3.94
N VAL A 87 16.64 3.15 5.10
CA VAL A 87 17.41 3.10 6.36
C VAL A 87 16.90 2.04 7.34
N ASN A 88 15.98 1.18 6.90
CA ASN A 88 15.35 0.12 7.71
C ASN A 88 14.81 0.64 9.06
N SER A 89 14.04 1.74 9.02
CA SER A 89 13.45 2.33 10.22
C SER A 89 12.49 1.35 10.90
N ALA A 90 12.67 1.12 12.20
CA ALA A 90 11.81 0.22 12.95
C ALA A 90 10.41 0.80 13.15
N VAL A 91 9.39 -0.02 12.96
CA VAL A 91 8.01 0.31 13.33
C VAL A 91 7.83 0.13 14.83
N THR A 92 7.69 1.23 15.57
CA THR A 92 7.73 1.23 17.04
C THR A 92 6.41 0.86 17.69
N SER A 93 5.29 1.33 17.13
CA SER A 93 3.93 1.20 17.66
C SER A 93 2.90 0.99 16.53
N LEU A 94 1.65 0.75 16.89
CA LEU A 94 0.55 0.69 15.92
C LEU A 94 0.32 2.06 15.23
N ASP A 95 0.48 3.16 15.96
CA ASP A 95 0.34 4.50 15.39
C ASP A 95 1.46 4.80 14.38
N ASP A 96 2.68 4.34 14.67
CA ASP A 96 3.81 4.44 13.76
C ASP A 96 3.63 3.57 12.50
N LEU A 97 3.05 2.37 12.64
CA LEU A 97 2.64 1.55 11.50
C LEU A 97 1.58 2.28 10.64
N SER A 98 0.61 2.90 11.29
CA SER A 98 -0.45 3.65 10.63
C SER A 98 0.13 4.89 9.90
N ASP A 99 1.08 5.59 10.52
CA ASP A 99 1.81 6.70 9.91
C ASP A 99 2.69 6.23 8.74
N TYR A 100 3.37 5.08 8.85
CA TYR A 100 4.06 4.47 7.72
C TYR A 100 3.09 4.20 6.55
N CYS A 101 1.92 3.59 6.82
CA CYS A 101 0.90 3.31 5.80
C CYS A 101 0.33 4.59 5.14
N ARG A 102 0.28 5.69 5.89
CA ARG A 102 -0.08 7.03 5.39
C ARG A 102 0.86 7.51 4.30
N TYR A 103 2.13 7.09 4.33
CA TYR A 103 3.11 7.44 3.31
C TYR A 103 3.29 6.35 2.26
N SER A 104 3.22 5.06 2.61
CA SER A 104 3.51 3.96 1.67
C SER A 104 2.33 3.58 0.78
N ALA A 105 1.08 3.83 1.21
CA ALA A 105 -0.10 3.34 0.50
C ALA A 105 -1.18 4.40 0.24
N ALA A 106 -1.51 5.23 1.24
CA ALA A 106 -2.54 6.26 1.11
C ALA A 106 -2.34 7.23 -0.09
N PRO A 107 -1.11 7.64 -0.46
CA PRO A 107 -0.92 8.55 -1.59
C PRO A 107 -1.41 7.97 -2.93
N VAL A 108 -1.38 6.64 -3.09
CA VAL A 108 -1.89 5.95 -4.28
C VAL A 108 -3.41 6.07 -4.38
N GLY A 109 -4.12 5.86 -3.27
CA GLY A 109 -5.58 6.01 -3.22
C GLY A 109 -6.02 7.44 -3.49
N ARG A 110 -5.36 8.41 -2.84
CA ARG A 110 -5.59 9.84 -3.05
C ARG A 110 -5.30 10.28 -4.50
N PHE A 111 -4.25 9.75 -5.12
CA PHE A 111 -3.97 9.95 -6.53
C PHE A 111 -5.12 9.46 -7.41
N LEU A 112 -5.61 8.23 -7.19
CA LEU A 112 -6.69 7.66 -7.99
C LEU A 112 -8.01 8.43 -7.82
N LEU A 113 -8.33 8.86 -6.60
CA LEU A 113 -9.47 9.73 -6.32
C LEU A 113 -9.36 11.07 -7.06
N ALA A 114 -8.25 11.79 -6.88
CA ALA A 114 -8.01 13.08 -7.54
C ALA A 114 -8.00 12.96 -9.07
N LEU A 115 -7.47 11.86 -9.61
CA LEU A 115 -7.45 11.59 -11.05
C LEU A 115 -8.86 11.47 -11.66
N HIS A 116 -9.85 11.07 -10.85
CA HIS A 116 -11.26 10.99 -11.23
C HIS A 116 -12.08 12.20 -10.77
N ASN A 117 -11.45 13.23 -10.18
CA ASN A 117 -12.09 14.39 -9.55
C ASN A 117 -13.06 14.02 -8.40
N ASP A 118 -12.71 12.98 -7.65
CA ASP A 118 -13.53 12.42 -6.58
C ASP A 118 -12.92 12.79 -5.22
N TYR A 119 -13.33 13.94 -4.68
CA TYR A 119 -12.72 14.54 -3.48
C TYR A 119 -13.63 14.40 -2.25
N GLY A 120 -13.04 14.38 -1.05
CA GLY A 120 -13.78 14.28 0.21
C GLY A 120 -14.00 12.84 0.70
N HIS A 121 -13.37 11.87 0.05
CA HIS A 121 -13.41 10.45 0.41
C HIS A 121 -12.04 9.90 0.80
N GLU A 122 -11.06 10.79 0.96
CA GLU A 122 -9.68 10.47 1.32
C GLU A 122 -9.62 9.66 2.63
N PRO A 123 -10.33 9.99 3.73
CA PRO A 123 -10.26 9.19 4.95
C PRO A 123 -10.67 7.72 4.78
N ALA A 124 -11.70 7.45 3.97
CA ALA A 124 -12.15 6.09 3.70
C ALA A 124 -11.23 5.36 2.71
N SER A 125 -10.65 6.09 1.74
CA SER A 125 -9.61 5.58 0.84
C SER A 125 -8.32 5.25 1.57
N ASP A 126 -7.87 6.12 2.47
CA ASP A 126 -6.69 5.93 3.30
C ASP A 126 -6.85 4.69 4.17
N ALA A 127 -8.03 4.49 4.79
CA ALA A 127 -8.33 3.28 5.54
C ALA A 127 -8.29 2.01 4.67
N LEU A 128 -8.79 2.06 3.43
CA LEU A 128 -8.67 0.92 2.51
C LEU A 128 -7.20 0.64 2.15
N CYS A 129 -6.42 1.68 1.86
CA CYS A 129 -5.01 1.57 1.51
C CYS A 129 -4.18 1.02 2.68
N GLU A 130 -4.42 1.51 3.90
CA GLU A 130 -3.82 1.02 5.13
C GLU A 130 -4.14 -0.46 5.35
N ALA A 131 -5.41 -0.87 5.20
CA ALA A 131 -5.78 -2.28 5.29
C ALA A 131 -5.01 -3.15 4.28
N LEU A 132 -4.96 -2.73 3.01
CA LEU A 132 -4.24 -3.47 1.97
C LEU A 132 -2.75 -3.58 2.28
N GLN A 133 -2.14 -2.51 2.78
CA GLN A 133 -0.73 -2.48 3.12
C GLN A 133 -0.41 -3.39 4.31
N ILE A 134 -1.25 -3.40 5.35
CA ILE A 134 -1.13 -4.34 6.47
C ILE A 134 -1.27 -5.78 5.99
N LEU A 135 -2.23 -6.07 5.09
CA LEU A 135 -2.39 -7.42 4.53
C LEU A 135 -1.14 -7.85 3.75
N ASN A 136 -0.50 -6.94 3.02
CA ASN A 136 0.78 -7.21 2.34
C ASN A 136 1.88 -7.50 3.36
N HIS A 137 2.06 -6.66 4.39
CA HIS A 137 3.06 -6.88 5.44
C HIS A 137 2.86 -8.22 6.17
N VAL A 138 1.61 -8.62 6.42
CA VAL A 138 1.30 -9.93 6.99
C VAL A 138 1.63 -11.06 6.01
N GLN A 139 1.29 -10.90 4.73
CA GLN A 139 1.54 -11.89 3.69
C GLN A 139 3.03 -12.13 3.43
N ASP A 140 3.82 -11.07 3.46
CA ASP A 140 5.22 -11.04 3.04
C ASP A 140 6.19 -10.98 4.22
N CYS A 141 5.70 -11.11 5.46
CA CYS A 141 6.47 -10.94 6.70
C CYS A 141 7.77 -11.76 6.76
N ARG A 142 7.78 -12.98 6.20
CA ARG A 142 8.99 -13.80 6.12
C ARG A 142 9.97 -13.29 5.09
N SER A 143 9.52 -13.01 3.87
CA SER A 143 10.39 -12.53 2.80
C SER A 143 10.96 -11.15 3.12
N ASP A 144 10.18 -10.27 3.75
CA ASP A 144 10.62 -8.94 4.17
C ASP A 144 11.77 -9.07 5.20
N LEU A 145 11.65 -10.00 6.15
CA LEU A 145 12.69 -10.22 7.15
C LEU A 145 13.92 -10.91 6.56
N GLU A 146 13.74 -12.01 5.82
CA GLU A 146 14.85 -12.83 5.31
C GLU A 146 15.64 -12.11 4.20
N ASN A 147 14.97 -11.38 3.31
CA ASN A 147 15.62 -10.79 2.14
C ASN A 147 15.99 -9.32 2.32
N MET A 148 15.27 -8.59 3.17
CA MET A 148 15.41 -7.13 3.32
C MET A 148 15.72 -6.70 4.75
N GLN A 149 15.73 -7.64 5.71
CA GLN A 149 15.86 -7.37 7.14
C GLN A 149 14.79 -6.40 7.68
N ARG A 150 13.64 -6.29 7.00
CA ARG A 150 12.54 -5.40 7.39
C ARG A 150 11.50 -6.16 8.20
N CYS A 151 10.94 -5.48 9.20
CA CYS A 151 9.83 -6.01 9.99
C CYS A 151 8.87 -4.88 10.36
N TYR A 152 7.63 -5.02 9.89
CA TYR A 152 6.57 -4.02 10.07
C TYR A 152 5.66 -4.33 11.25
N ILE A 153 5.96 -5.38 12.03
CA ILE A 153 5.27 -5.64 13.30
C ILE A 153 5.76 -4.61 14.32
N PRO A 154 4.85 -3.91 15.02
CA PRO A 154 5.22 -2.98 16.08
C PRO A 154 6.18 -3.59 17.11
N ARG A 155 7.33 -2.94 17.33
CA ARG A 155 8.35 -3.37 18.31
C ARG A 155 7.76 -3.54 19.71
N ILE A 156 6.85 -2.67 20.11
CA ILE A 156 6.18 -2.78 21.41
C ILE A 156 5.44 -4.11 21.58
N TRP A 157 4.82 -4.65 20.51
CA TRP A 157 4.13 -5.94 20.59
C TRP A 157 5.09 -7.13 20.66
N LEU A 158 6.26 -7.03 20.02
CA LEU A 158 7.31 -8.04 20.15
C LEU A 158 7.83 -8.09 21.60
N SER A 159 8.07 -6.91 22.21
CA SER A 159 8.49 -6.80 23.61
C SER A 159 7.45 -7.30 24.59
N GLU A 160 6.16 -7.04 24.36
CA GLU A 160 5.05 -7.52 25.22
C GLU A 160 4.97 -9.04 25.34
N ILE A 161 5.49 -9.77 24.34
CA ILE A 161 5.49 -11.24 24.32
C ILE A 161 6.91 -11.83 24.43
N ASP A 162 7.88 -11.01 24.84
CA ASP A 162 9.29 -11.36 25.09
C ASP A 162 10.00 -12.02 23.89
N ILE A 163 9.78 -11.47 22.68
CA ILE A 163 10.43 -11.93 21.45
C ILE A 163 11.30 -10.83 20.86
N SER A 164 12.58 -11.15 20.62
CA SER A 164 13.46 -10.29 19.83
C SER A 164 13.20 -10.46 18.34
N LEU A 165 13.61 -9.47 17.54
CA LEU A 165 13.51 -9.60 16.08
C LEU A 165 14.32 -10.78 15.55
N ASP A 166 15.52 -10.99 16.10
CA ASP A 166 16.43 -12.04 15.65
C ASP A 166 15.85 -13.44 15.88
N ASP A 167 15.05 -13.61 16.93
CA ASP A 167 14.37 -14.88 17.22
C ASP A 167 12.99 -14.98 16.58
N PHE A 168 12.47 -13.90 15.97
CA PHE A 168 11.12 -13.87 15.37
C PHE A 168 10.94 -14.97 14.32
N GLY A 169 12.00 -15.30 13.57
CA GLY A 169 11.96 -16.32 12.53
C GLY A 169 12.07 -17.78 13.01
N ASN A 170 12.36 -18.01 14.28
CA ASN A 170 12.58 -19.35 14.84
C ASN A 170 11.26 -20.14 14.93
N ASP A 171 11.23 -21.41 14.49
CA ASP A 171 10.02 -22.24 14.49
C ASP A 171 9.36 -22.39 15.86
N ARG A 172 10.14 -22.34 16.95
CA ARG A 172 9.62 -22.35 18.32
C ARG A 172 8.67 -21.19 18.64
N ASN A 173 8.79 -20.08 17.90
CA ASN A 173 7.99 -18.86 18.07
C ASN A 173 6.76 -18.81 17.15
N SER A 174 6.36 -19.92 16.53
CA SER A 174 5.18 -19.99 15.66
C SER A 174 3.90 -19.47 16.32
N THR A 175 3.59 -19.89 17.56
CA THR A 175 2.42 -19.40 18.31
C THR A 175 2.44 -17.89 18.49
N ALA A 176 3.59 -17.32 18.80
CA ALA A 176 3.74 -15.89 18.98
C ALA A 176 3.59 -15.12 17.67
N ARG A 177 4.12 -15.65 16.56
CA ARG A 177 3.86 -15.12 15.21
C ARG A 177 2.36 -15.14 14.89
N GLN A 178 1.64 -16.21 15.23
CA GLN A 178 0.19 -16.28 15.03
C GLN A 178 -0.57 -15.23 15.85
N THR A 179 -0.15 -14.97 17.10
CA THR A 179 -0.71 -13.91 17.94
C THR A 179 -0.50 -12.52 17.31
N LEU A 180 0.73 -12.21 16.89
CA LEU A 180 1.06 -10.91 16.27
C LEU A 180 0.37 -10.73 14.92
N LYS A 181 0.32 -11.78 14.09
CA LYS A 181 -0.45 -11.83 12.84
C LYS A 181 -1.91 -11.48 13.10
N THR A 182 -2.52 -12.08 14.12
CA THR A 182 -3.93 -11.82 14.48
C THR A 182 -4.15 -10.37 14.86
N ARG A 183 -3.27 -9.77 15.68
CA ARG A 183 -3.34 -8.34 16.05
C ARG A 183 -3.26 -7.41 14.84
N MET A 184 -2.34 -7.67 13.90
CA MET A 184 -2.23 -6.93 12.64
C MET A 184 -3.53 -7.05 11.81
N LEU A 185 -4.09 -8.26 11.71
CA LEU A 185 -5.32 -8.51 10.96
C LEU A 185 -6.56 -7.90 11.61
N ASP A 186 -6.59 -7.78 12.94
CA ASP A 186 -7.67 -7.08 13.65
C ASP A 186 -7.68 -5.58 13.30
N HIS A 187 -6.50 -4.95 13.23
CA HIS A 187 -6.37 -3.57 12.77
C HIS A 187 -6.76 -3.42 11.29
N ALA A 188 -6.31 -4.33 10.42
CA ALA A 188 -6.72 -4.34 9.02
C ALA A 188 -8.24 -4.50 8.86
N ALA A 189 -8.88 -5.36 9.67
CA ALA A 189 -10.32 -5.54 9.66
C ALA A 189 -11.07 -4.26 10.08
N ALA A 190 -10.59 -3.54 11.10
CA ALA A 190 -11.13 -2.24 11.49
C ALA A 190 -11.01 -1.21 10.36
N CYS A 191 -9.88 -1.20 9.65
CA CYS A 191 -9.67 -0.35 8.47
C CYS A 191 -10.64 -0.70 7.32
N LEU A 192 -10.85 -1.98 7.03
CA LEU A 192 -11.82 -2.46 6.03
C LEU A 192 -13.28 -2.16 6.40
N PHE A 193 -13.58 -2.02 7.70
CA PHE A 193 -14.87 -1.55 8.18
C PHE A 193 -15.03 -0.05 7.90
N ARG A 194 -14.04 0.79 8.26
CA ARG A 194 -14.07 2.24 7.96
C ARG A 194 -14.19 2.53 6.46
N ALA A 195 -13.60 1.69 5.61
CA ALA A 195 -13.64 1.83 4.16
C ALA A 195 -14.94 1.32 3.49
N GLU A 196 -15.87 0.73 4.23
CA GLU A 196 -16.93 -0.09 3.62
C GLU A 196 -17.88 0.64 2.68
N ASN A 197 -18.11 1.93 2.96
CA ASN A 197 -19.02 2.77 2.20
C ASN A 197 -18.33 3.51 1.04
N LEU A 198 -17.00 3.46 0.96
CA LEU A 198 -16.22 4.13 -0.08
C LEU A 198 -16.72 3.82 -1.50
N PRO A 199 -16.99 2.54 -1.89
CA PRO A 199 -17.43 2.25 -3.25
C PRO A 199 -18.79 2.89 -3.62
N ARG A 200 -19.62 3.22 -2.63
CA ARG A 200 -20.92 3.89 -2.86
C ARG A 200 -20.79 5.41 -2.86
N ALA A 201 -19.76 5.95 -2.22
CA ALA A 201 -19.50 7.38 -2.14
C ALA A 201 -18.87 7.90 -3.44
N ILE A 202 -17.99 7.09 -4.06
CA ILE A 202 -17.29 7.43 -5.32
C ILE A 202 -18.30 7.69 -6.45
N GLY A 203 -18.21 8.87 -7.06
CA GLY A 203 -19.05 9.31 -8.17
C GLY A 203 -18.67 8.67 -9.51
N ASP A 204 -17.38 8.38 -9.76
CA ASP A 204 -16.99 7.67 -10.98
C ASP A 204 -17.35 6.17 -10.89
N ARG A 205 -18.30 5.74 -11.73
CA ARG A 205 -18.84 4.37 -11.72
C ARG A 205 -17.77 3.28 -11.92
N ARG A 206 -16.71 3.55 -12.69
CA ARG A 206 -15.64 2.56 -12.93
C ARG A 206 -14.73 2.45 -11.73
N LEU A 207 -14.33 3.58 -11.17
CA LEU A 207 -13.54 3.62 -9.94
C LEU A 207 -14.33 2.97 -8.78
N ALA A 208 -15.61 3.29 -8.64
CA ALA A 208 -16.50 2.67 -7.64
C ALA A 208 -16.54 1.14 -7.76
N ALA A 209 -16.71 0.61 -8.97
CA ALA A 209 -16.71 -0.83 -9.23
C ALA A 209 -15.36 -1.48 -8.91
N GLN A 210 -14.24 -0.84 -9.28
CA GLN A 210 -12.89 -1.30 -8.94
C GLN A 210 -12.67 -1.32 -7.42
N THR A 211 -13.00 -0.23 -6.73
CA THR A 211 -12.89 -0.12 -5.28
C THR A 211 -13.72 -1.17 -4.56
N ASN A 212 -14.94 -1.45 -5.02
CA ASN A 212 -15.77 -2.55 -4.48
C ASN A 212 -15.11 -3.91 -4.65
N ALA A 213 -14.53 -4.18 -5.83
CA ALA A 213 -13.81 -5.44 -6.07
C ALA A 213 -12.58 -5.56 -5.16
N ILE A 214 -11.79 -4.50 -5.03
CA ILE A 214 -10.61 -4.43 -4.15
C ILE A 214 -11.01 -4.68 -2.70
N LEU A 215 -12.03 -3.98 -2.18
CA LEU A 215 -12.52 -4.15 -0.81
C LEU A 215 -12.95 -5.60 -0.53
N ARG A 216 -13.62 -6.25 -1.49
CA ARG A 216 -14.04 -7.66 -1.37
C ARG A 216 -12.85 -8.62 -1.36
N LEU A 217 -11.88 -8.41 -2.26
CA LEU A 217 -10.67 -9.22 -2.32
C LEU A 217 -9.84 -9.05 -1.04
N ALA A 218 -9.74 -7.82 -0.52
CA ALA A 218 -9.06 -7.55 0.75
C ALA A 218 -9.73 -8.28 1.92
N ARG A 219 -11.06 -8.22 2.05
CA ARG A 219 -11.82 -8.99 3.06
C ARG A 219 -11.65 -10.50 2.90
N ARG A 220 -11.49 -10.99 1.67
CA ARG A 220 -11.26 -12.41 1.39
C ARG A 220 -9.85 -12.83 1.80
N LEU A 221 -8.87 -12.01 1.45
CA LEU A 221 -7.46 -12.23 1.80
C LEU A 221 -7.27 -12.17 3.32
N GLU A 222 -7.87 -11.20 4.01
CA GLU A 222 -7.87 -11.10 5.48
C GLU A 222 -8.34 -12.42 6.13
N LYS A 223 -9.50 -12.94 5.71
CA LYS A 223 -10.02 -14.23 6.22
C LYS A 223 -9.09 -15.40 5.95
N LYS A 224 -8.47 -15.45 4.76
CA LYS A 224 -7.53 -16.51 4.41
C LYS A 224 -6.22 -16.41 5.20
N LEU A 225 -5.67 -15.21 5.37
CA LEU A 225 -4.49 -14.96 6.20
C LEU A 225 -4.76 -15.29 7.67
N ARG A 226 -5.97 -15.02 8.16
CA ARG A 226 -6.37 -15.40 9.52
C ARG A 226 -6.35 -16.92 9.71
N ALA A 227 -6.88 -17.67 8.75
CA ALA A 227 -6.95 -19.14 8.80
C ALA A 227 -5.62 -19.85 8.46
N GLY A 228 -4.75 -19.22 7.66
CA GLY A 228 -3.48 -19.80 7.22
C GLY A 228 -2.27 -19.28 7.98
N ASP A 229 -1.09 -19.78 7.61
CA ASP A 229 0.20 -19.30 8.12
C ASP A 229 1.06 -18.73 6.97
N PRO A 230 1.06 -17.40 6.76
CA PRO A 230 1.84 -16.76 5.69
C PRO A 230 3.35 -16.90 5.88
N TRP A 231 3.82 -17.22 7.09
CA TRP A 231 5.23 -17.51 7.36
C TRP A 231 5.69 -18.79 6.67
N GLN A 232 4.81 -19.81 6.62
CA GLN A 232 5.14 -21.11 6.03
C GLN A 232 4.93 -21.13 4.52
N SER A 233 3.88 -20.46 4.03
CA SER A 233 3.58 -20.44 2.61
C SER A 233 2.74 -19.23 2.23
N ARG A 234 2.94 -18.72 1.01
CA ARG A 234 2.13 -17.61 0.48
C ARG A 234 0.65 -18.01 0.40
N ILE A 235 -0.23 -17.15 0.88
CA ILE A 235 -1.68 -17.40 0.90
C ILE A 235 -2.32 -16.77 -0.34
N ALA A 236 -2.56 -17.59 -1.36
CA ALA A 236 -3.08 -17.11 -2.63
C ALA A 236 -4.62 -16.90 -2.62
N LEU A 237 -5.06 -15.82 -3.26
CA LEU A 237 -6.42 -15.73 -3.79
C LEU A 237 -6.55 -16.67 -5.00
N VAL A 238 -7.65 -17.43 -5.06
CA VAL A 238 -7.90 -18.38 -6.14
C VAL A 238 -8.79 -17.74 -7.22
N PRO A 239 -8.82 -18.24 -8.47
CA PRO A 239 -9.60 -17.64 -9.55
C PRO A 239 -11.08 -17.36 -9.21
N THR A 240 -11.70 -18.21 -8.40
CA THR A 240 -13.10 -18.02 -7.96
C THR A 240 -13.29 -16.81 -7.05
N ASP A 241 -12.27 -16.43 -6.27
CA ASP A 241 -12.30 -15.21 -5.47
C ASP A 241 -12.36 -13.98 -6.37
N TRP A 242 -11.60 -13.99 -7.47
CA TRP A 242 -11.56 -12.91 -8.46
C TRP A 242 -12.86 -12.80 -9.25
N VAL A 243 -13.43 -13.93 -9.68
CA VAL A 243 -14.72 -13.96 -10.39
C VAL A 243 -15.85 -13.39 -9.51
N SER A 244 -15.91 -13.79 -8.23
CA SER A 244 -16.91 -13.30 -7.28
C SER A 244 -16.80 -11.79 -7.04
N ALA A 245 -15.57 -11.29 -6.92
CA ALA A 245 -15.31 -9.85 -6.76
C ALA A 245 -15.70 -9.06 -8.03
N ALA A 246 -15.35 -9.56 -9.22
CA ALA A 246 -15.67 -8.92 -10.49
C ALA A 246 -17.19 -8.88 -10.76
N ALA A 247 -17.90 -10.00 -10.60
CA ALA A 247 -19.36 -10.07 -10.80
C ALA A 247 -20.12 -9.07 -9.91
N SER A 248 -19.60 -8.84 -8.71
CA SER A 248 -20.17 -7.89 -7.76
C SER A 248 -19.84 -6.42 -8.07
N GLY A 249 -18.69 -6.16 -8.71
CA GLY A 249 -18.36 -4.84 -9.26
C GLY A 249 -19.32 -4.43 -10.37
N PHE A 250 -19.70 -5.37 -11.25
CA PHE A 250 -20.73 -5.15 -12.28
C PHE A 250 -22.14 -4.98 -11.69
N GLY A 251 -22.47 -5.65 -10.58
CA GLY A 251 -23.75 -5.46 -9.89
C GLY A 251 -23.98 -4.04 -9.36
N THR A 252 -22.91 -3.33 -8.99
CA THR A 252 -22.99 -1.90 -8.61
C THR A 252 -23.27 -1.01 -9.83
N PHE A 253 -22.80 -1.39 -11.02
CA PHE A 253 -23.01 -0.66 -12.27
C PHE A 253 -24.48 -0.68 -12.73
N LEU A 254 -25.26 -1.69 -12.33
CA LEU A 254 -26.65 -1.90 -12.76
C LEU A 254 -27.71 -1.41 -11.76
N ARG A 255 -27.31 -0.92 -10.58
CA ARG A 255 -28.25 -0.53 -9.51
C ARG A 255 -28.60 0.97 -9.45
N HIS A 256 -28.14 1.79 -10.40
CA HIS A 256 -28.45 3.23 -10.54
C HIS A 256 -28.35 3.70 -12.00
#